data_AF-A0A497SYK3-F1
#
_entry.id   AF-A0A497SYK3-F1
#
_cell.length_a   1.000
_cell.length_b   1.000
_cell.length_c   1.000
_cell.angle_alpha   90.00
_cell.angle_beta   90.00
_cell.angle_gamma   90.00
#
_symmetry.space_group_name_H-M   'P 1'
#
loop_
_entity.id
_entity.type
_entity.pdbx_description
1 polymer ?
#
loop_
_entity_poly.entity_id
_entity_poly.type
_entity_poly.pdbx_seq_one_letter_code
_entity_poly.pdbx_strand_id
1 'polypeptide(L)'
;MRPLRLIKTLCPECVEEKKWDKMKINGLVYEKGGKVFLLKNCEEHGVTEEVYYEDYEMYKRFSRYRDPGIKIRNPNIKKNPAEINCPLDCGLCSMHRSHTALGNIVVTNRCDLSCWYCFFYAKEGDRVYEPSLEQIRDMLRSMRDEDPVGANAVQITGGEPTIRDDIVEIVRIAKEEGYDHVQFNTNGITFAMKPELVKTLKREGANVVYMSFDGVDPKANPKNYWEAPLAIQNCRAAKMNMVLVPTVIRSINDHQL
;
A
#
# COMPACT_ATOMS: atom_id res chain seq x y z
N MET A 1 -31.42 -6.38 19.21
CA MET A 1 -30.26 -5.48 19.03
C MET A 1 -29.35 -5.66 20.23
N ARG A 2 -28.10 -6.08 20.00
CA ARG A 2 -27.10 -6.26 21.06
C ARG A 2 -25.91 -5.30 20.83
N PRO A 3 -25.73 -4.26 21.66
CA PRO A 3 -24.55 -3.39 21.59
C PRO A 3 -23.26 -4.20 21.75
N LEU A 4 -22.24 -3.93 20.91
CA LEU A 4 -20.94 -4.60 20.96
C LEU A 4 -19.82 -3.65 21.41
N ARG A 5 -19.72 -2.45 20.84
CA ARG A 5 -18.75 -1.42 21.24
C ARG A 5 -19.08 -0.04 20.68
N LEU A 6 -18.62 1.00 21.38
CA LEU A 6 -18.56 2.37 20.87
C LEU A 6 -17.22 2.60 20.16
N ILE A 7 -17.26 3.32 19.05
CA ILE A 7 -16.08 3.70 18.27
C ILE A 7 -16.15 5.16 17.83
N LYS A 8 -15.01 5.70 17.37
CA LYS A 8 -14.97 6.88 16.53
C LYS A 8 -14.97 6.44 15.06
N THR A 9 -15.73 7.15 14.23
CA THR A 9 -15.85 6.89 12.79
C THR A 9 -15.98 8.22 12.05
N LEU A 10 -16.00 8.18 10.72
CA LEU A 10 -16.21 9.34 9.87
C LEU A 10 -17.65 9.37 9.33
N CYS A 11 -18.22 10.57 9.22
CA CYS A 11 -19.41 10.85 8.41
C CYS A 11 -18.96 11.01 6.95
N PRO A 12 -19.45 10.17 6.02
CA PRO A 12 -19.03 10.24 4.62
C PRO A 12 -19.45 11.56 3.95
N GLU A 13 -20.59 12.11 4.31
CA GLU A 13 -21.10 13.38 3.76
C GLU A 13 -20.25 14.56 4.22
N CYS A 14 -19.88 14.64 5.51
CA CYS A 14 -18.93 15.65 5.97
C CYS A 14 -17.57 15.55 5.27
N VAL A 15 -17.09 14.33 4.95
CA VAL A 15 -15.84 14.12 4.20
C VAL A 15 -15.97 14.68 2.78
N GLU A 16 -17.08 14.38 2.09
CA GLU A 16 -17.37 14.87 0.74
C GLU A 16 -17.47 16.41 0.71
N GLU A 17 -18.13 16.99 1.71
CA GLU A 17 -18.26 18.44 1.92
C GLU A 17 -16.98 19.10 2.46
N LYS A 18 -15.92 18.33 2.73
CA LYS A 18 -14.63 18.79 3.28
C LYS A 18 -14.75 19.47 4.66
N LYS A 19 -15.72 19.08 5.48
CA LYS A 19 -15.93 19.53 6.87
C LYS A 19 -15.06 18.74 7.84
N TRP A 20 -13.74 18.90 7.73
CA TRP A 20 -12.74 18.11 8.45
C TRP A 20 -12.83 18.19 9.97
N ASP A 21 -13.31 19.32 10.49
CA ASP A 21 -13.52 19.60 11.91
C ASP A 21 -14.75 18.87 12.49
N LYS A 22 -15.75 18.55 11.65
CA LYS A 22 -17.02 17.94 12.04
C LYS A 22 -17.18 16.49 11.64
N MET A 23 -16.39 16.00 10.69
CA MET A 23 -16.55 14.65 10.15
C MET A 23 -16.33 13.52 11.18
N LYS A 24 -15.62 13.78 12.29
CA LYS A 24 -15.34 12.77 13.32
C LYS A 24 -16.55 12.63 14.24
N ILE A 25 -17.26 11.51 14.10
CA ILE A 25 -18.51 11.25 14.82
C ILE A 25 -18.41 9.99 15.69
N ASN A 26 -19.37 9.82 16.59
CA ASN A 26 -19.50 8.60 17.38
C ASN A 26 -20.24 7.54 16.56
N GLY A 27 -19.78 6.29 16.68
CA GLY A 27 -20.45 5.13 16.11
C GLY A 27 -20.71 4.04 17.13
N LEU A 28 -21.80 3.30 16.95
CA LEU A 28 -22.14 2.11 17.72
C LEU A 28 -22.07 0.89 16.82
N VAL A 29 -21.16 -0.03 17.14
CA VAL A 29 -21.12 -1.36 16.53
C VAL A 29 -22.05 -2.27 17.34
N TYR A 30 -22.98 -2.94 16.68
CA TYR A 30 -23.99 -3.76 17.34
C TYR A 30 -24.41 -4.96 16.49
N GLU A 31 -24.96 -6.01 17.12
CA GLU A 31 -25.50 -7.19 16.44
C GLU A 31 -27.03 -7.12 16.31
N LYS A 32 -27.52 -7.55 15.14
CA LYS A 32 -28.94 -7.73 14.85
C LYS A 32 -29.13 -8.77 13.75
N GLY A 33 -29.84 -9.84 14.05
CA GLY A 33 -30.23 -10.85 13.06
C GLY A 33 -29.03 -11.63 12.50
N GLY A 34 -28.01 -11.90 13.33
CA GLY A 34 -26.84 -12.67 12.92
C GLY A 34 -25.80 -11.86 12.11
N LYS A 35 -26.05 -10.56 11.89
CA LYS A 35 -25.10 -9.63 11.27
C LYS A 35 -24.62 -8.59 12.27
N VAL A 36 -23.50 -7.95 11.97
CA VAL A 36 -22.98 -6.81 12.71
C VAL A 36 -23.21 -5.55 11.91
N PHE A 37 -23.77 -4.54 12.56
CA PHE A 37 -24.06 -3.22 12.00
C PHE A 37 -23.19 -2.15 12.65
N LEU A 38 -22.92 -1.09 11.90
CA LEU A 38 -22.34 0.16 12.38
C LEU A 38 -23.39 1.26 12.24
N LEU A 39 -23.87 1.75 13.38
CA LEU A 39 -24.68 2.95 13.46
C LEU A 39 -23.77 4.16 13.61
N LYS A 40 -23.99 5.20 12.80
CA LYS A 40 -23.26 6.46 12.81
C LYS A 40 -24.26 7.58 13.09
N ASN A 41 -23.92 8.52 13.97
CA ASN A 41 -24.79 9.68 14.24
C ASN A 41 -24.01 10.97 14.00
N CYS A 42 -24.35 11.68 12.92
CA CYS A 42 -23.85 12.99 12.57
C CYS A 42 -24.87 14.06 13.00
N GLU A 43 -24.40 15.15 13.61
CA GLU A 43 -25.27 16.26 14.02
C GLU A 43 -25.89 16.99 12.82
N GLU A 44 -25.24 16.97 11.65
CA GLU A 44 -25.70 17.65 10.44
C GLU A 44 -26.43 16.71 9.48
N HIS A 45 -25.92 15.49 9.28
CA HIS A 45 -26.42 14.54 8.28
C HIS A 45 -27.31 13.43 8.87
N GLY A 46 -27.50 13.42 10.19
CA GLY A 46 -28.37 12.48 10.88
C GLY A 46 -27.75 11.10 11.09
N VAL A 47 -28.62 10.09 11.14
CA VAL A 47 -28.25 8.72 11.50
C VAL A 47 -28.12 7.84 10.26
N THR A 48 -26.98 7.17 10.13
CA THR A 48 -26.72 6.20 9.07
C THR A 48 -26.44 4.83 9.67
N GLU A 49 -26.99 3.78 9.08
CA GLU A 49 -26.80 2.39 9.49
C GLU A 49 -26.28 1.56 8.32
N GLU A 50 -25.18 0.85 8.53
CA GLU A 50 -24.52 0.05 7.50
C GLU A 50 -24.16 -1.33 8.05
N VAL A 51 -24.12 -2.34 7.17
CA VAL A 51 -23.58 -3.65 7.52
C VAL A 51 -22.06 -3.52 7.70
N TYR A 52 -21.59 -3.82 8.90
CA TYR A 52 -20.17 -3.80 9.26
C TYR A 52 -19.51 -5.18 9.12
N TYR A 53 -20.28 -6.25 9.33
CA TYR A 53 -19.82 -7.63 9.16
C TYR A 53 -21.03 -8.54 8.87
N GLU A 54 -20.97 -9.36 7.82
CA GLU A 54 -22.12 -10.14 7.36
C GLU A 54 -22.49 -11.32 8.28
N ASP A 55 -21.53 -11.84 9.04
CA ASP A 55 -21.69 -12.99 9.93
C ASP A 55 -21.16 -12.67 11.34
N TYR A 56 -22.04 -12.72 12.33
CA TYR A 56 -21.70 -12.44 13.73
C TYR A 56 -20.80 -13.49 14.39
N GLU A 57 -20.94 -14.77 14.04
CA GLU A 57 -20.08 -15.84 14.57
C GLU A 57 -18.64 -15.68 14.06
N MET A 58 -18.51 -15.34 12.78
CA MET A 58 -17.23 -15.02 12.15
C MET A 58 -16.62 -13.75 12.77
N TYR A 59 -17.43 -12.69 12.96
CA TYR A 59 -17.00 -11.48 13.68
C TYR A 59 -16.47 -11.79 15.08
N LYS A 60 -17.16 -12.64 15.86
CA LYS A 60 -16.71 -13.07 17.19
C LYS A 60 -15.41 -13.86 17.12
N ARG A 61 -15.28 -14.78 16.16
CA ARG A 61 -14.07 -15.59 15.96
C ARG A 61 -12.87 -14.68 15.70
N PHE A 62 -12.98 -13.72 14.78
CA PHE A 62 -11.88 -12.83 14.44
C PHE A 62 -11.59 -11.77 15.49
N SER A 63 -12.60 -11.36 16.26
CA SER A 63 -12.41 -10.39 17.36
C SER A 63 -11.45 -10.90 18.45
N ARG A 64 -11.22 -12.22 18.55
CA ARG A 64 -10.22 -12.82 19.45
C ARG A 64 -8.77 -12.48 19.06
N TYR A 65 -8.52 -12.17 17.80
CA TYR A 65 -7.20 -11.78 17.29
C TYR A 65 -7.01 -10.27 17.22
N ARG A 66 -7.90 -9.48 17.86
CA ARG A 66 -7.77 -8.03 17.88
C ARG A 66 -6.56 -7.63 18.71
N ASP A 67 -5.52 -7.18 18.04
CA ASP A 67 -4.36 -6.56 18.66
C ASP A 67 -4.66 -5.07 18.93
N PRO A 68 -4.48 -4.57 20.17
CA PRO A 68 -4.57 -3.14 20.45
C PRO A 68 -3.52 -2.31 19.70
N GLY A 69 -2.49 -2.96 19.16
CA GLY A 69 -1.43 -2.38 18.37
C GLY A 69 -0.30 -1.81 19.20
N ILE A 70 0.78 -1.42 18.52
CA ILE A 70 1.97 -0.80 19.12
C ILE A 70 1.87 0.71 18.95
N LYS A 71 1.92 1.44 20.07
CA LYS A 71 1.97 2.91 20.02
C LYS A 71 3.34 3.39 19.58
N ILE A 72 3.36 4.25 18.57
CA ILE A 72 4.55 4.96 18.13
C ILE A 72 4.99 5.96 19.20
N ARG A 73 6.27 5.93 19.57
CA ARG A 73 6.87 6.79 20.60
C ARG A 73 7.50 8.05 20.02
N ASN A 74 7.88 8.02 18.75
CA ASN A 74 8.48 9.13 18.00
C ASN A 74 7.66 9.50 16.75
N PRO A 75 6.40 9.92 16.89
CA PRO A 75 5.54 10.20 15.75
C PRO A 75 6.10 11.34 14.88
N ASN A 76 5.92 11.23 13.55
CA ASN A 76 6.22 12.32 12.62
C ASN A 76 5.41 13.58 12.97
N ILE A 77 4.13 13.38 13.33
CA ILE A 77 3.23 14.43 13.77
C ILE A 77 3.28 14.56 15.29
N LYS A 78 3.96 15.61 15.77
CA LYS A 78 4.16 15.93 17.20
C LYS A 78 3.02 16.78 17.79
N LYS A 79 1.78 16.53 17.39
CA LYS A 79 0.59 17.21 17.93
C LYS A 79 -0.05 16.39 19.05
N ASN A 80 -0.76 17.07 19.95
CA ASN A 80 -1.59 16.41 20.93
C ASN A 80 -2.72 15.61 20.23
N PRO A 81 -3.11 14.43 20.73
CA PRO A 81 -4.24 13.65 20.22
C PRO A 81 -5.51 14.43 19.87
N ALA A 82 -5.86 15.43 20.70
CA ALA A 82 -7.04 16.25 20.52
C ALA A 82 -6.93 17.26 19.36
N GLU A 83 -5.70 17.61 18.96
CA GLU A 83 -5.40 18.62 17.94
C GLU A 83 -5.08 18.00 16.57
N ILE A 84 -4.96 16.67 16.49
CA ILE A 84 -4.64 15.97 15.23
C ILE A 84 -5.81 16.09 14.27
N ASN A 85 -5.55 16.74 13.13
CA ASN A 85 -6.50 16.96 12.06
C ASN A 85 -6.23 15.99 10.90
N CYS A 86 -6.48 14.70 11.10
CA CYS A 86 -6.45 13.70 10.04
C CYS A 86 -7.58 13.98 9.02
N PRO A 87 -7.34 14.00 7.69
CA PRO A 87 -6.12 13.59 6.97
C PRO A 87 -5.15 14.73 6.64
N LEU A 88 -5.36 15.95 7.14
CA LEU A 88 -4.53 17.13 6.81
C LEU A 88 -3.15 17.11 7.49
N ASP A 89 -3.02 16.42 8.62
CA ASP A 89 -1.72 16.15 9.25
C ASP A 89 -1.07 14.89 8.64
N CYS A 90 -0.05 15.09 7.80
CA CYS A 90 0.61 14.02 7.04
C CYS A 90 1.69 13.29 7.85
N GLY A 91 1.61 11.95 7.90
CA GLY A 91 2.58 11.08 8.58
C GLY A 91 2.00 10.37 9.80
N LEU A 92 2.80 9.49 10.42
CA LEU A 92 2.37 8.78 11.61
C LEU A 92 2.25 9.75 12.80
N CYS A 93 1.11 9.69 13.46
CA CYS A 93 0.78 10.52 14.62
C CYS A 93 0.57 9.66 15.86
N SER A 94 0.53 10.27 17.05
CA SER A 94 0.36 9.57 18.33
C SER A 94 -0.95 8.77 18.47
N MET A 95 -1.91 8.96 17.55
CA MET A 95 -3.15 8.20 17.49
C MET A 95 -3.03 6.89 16.71
N HIS A 96 -1.98 6.72 15.90
CA HIS A 96 -1.71 5.46 15.22
C HIS A 96 -1.26 4.40 16.21
N ARG A 97 -1.75 3.18 15.99
CA ARG A 97 -1.45 2.00 16.82
C ARG A 97 -0.72 0.92 16.04
N SER A 98 -0.18 1.26 14.89
CA SER A 98 0.59 0.33 14.07
C SER A 98 1.84 1.05 13.60
N HIS A 99 2.94 0.31 13.51
CA HIS A 99 4.14 0.75 12.79
C HIS A 99 3.97 0.44 11.30
N THR A 100 4.88 0.97 10.50
CA THR A 100 4.99 0.64 9.08
C THR A 100 5.39 -0.83 8.94
N ALA A 101 4.49 -1.66 8.40
CA ALA A 101 4.78 -3.08 8.16
C ALA A 101 5.50 -3.30 6.81
N LEU A 102 5.10 -2.55 5.78
CA LEU A 102 5.75 -2.50 4.47
C LEU A 102 5.74 -1.04 4.00
N GLY A 103 6.91 -0.42 3.96
CA GLY A 103 7.07 0.93 3.42
C GLY A 103 6.93 0.89 1.91
N ASN A 104 6.07 1.72 1.31
CA ASN A 104 5.99 1.86 -0.14
C ASN A 104 6.62 3.18 -0.52
N ILE A 105 7.76 3.13 -1.24
CA ILE A 105 8.42 4.35 -1.71
C ILE A 105 8.24 4.48 -3.20
N VAL A 106 7.68 5.61 -3.60
CA VAL A 106 7.56 6.01 -4.99
C VAL A 106 8.90 6.60 -5.39
N VAL A 107 9.64 5.92 -6.24
CA VAL A 107 10.94 6.44 -6.72
C VAL A 107 10.81 7.19 -8.03
N THR A 108 9.72 6.99 -8.78
CA THR A 108 9.42 7.79 -9.97
C THR A 108 7.94 7.67 -10.29
N ASN A 109 7.35 8.67 -10.94
CA ASN A 109 6.03 8.51 -11.57
C ASN A 109 6.12 8.27 -13.10
N ARG A 110 7.34 8.22 -13.67
CA ARG A 110 7.55 7.80 -15.06
C ARG A 110 7.21 6.33 -15.23
N CYS A 111 6.66 5.95 -16.37
CA CYS A 111 6.35 4.57 -16.73
C CYS A 111 6.56 4.36 -18.23
N ASP A 112 7.00 3.17 -18.63
CA ASP A 112 7.09 2.72 -20.02
C ASP A 112 5.76 2.15 -20.56
N LEU A 113 4.70 2.18 -19.73
CA LEU A 113 3.35 1.75 -20.07
C LEU A 113 2.30 2.83 -19.72
N SER A 114 1.15 2.74 -20.37
CA SER A 114 -0.02 3.63 -20.18
C SER A 114 -1.31 2.85 -19.96
N CYS A 115 -1.28 1.89 -19.02
CA CYS A 115 -2.42 0.99 -18.74
C CYS A 115 -3.70 1.78 -18.41
N TRP A 116 -4.81 1.44 -19.07
CA TRP A 116 -6.07 2.19 -19.00
C TRP A 116 -6.73 2.23 -17.61
N TYR A 117 -6.45 1.25 -16.76
CA TYR A 117 -6.95 1.16 -15.38
C TYR A 117 -5.91 1.63 -14.35
N CYS A 118 -4.73 2.07 -14.78
CA CYS A 118 -3.71 2.56 -13.86
C CYS A 118 -4.01 4.00 -13.45
N PHE A 119 -3.88 4.27 -12.15
CA PHE A 119 -4.13 5.58 -11.54
C PHE A 119 -2.85 6.33 -11.16
N PHE A 120 -1.67 5.73 -11.38
CA PHE A 120 -0.43 6.18 -10.73
C PHE A 120 0.58 6.87 -11.66
N TYR A 121 0.67 6.48 -12.93
CA TYR A 121 1.72 6.97 -13.83
C TYR A 121 1.49 8.43 -14.26
N ALA A 122 2.59 9.16 -14.52
CA ALA A 122 2.56 10.48 -15.14
C ALA A 122 2.14 10.37 -16.60
N LYS A 123 1.04 11.02 -16.95
CA LYS A 123 0.61 11.18 -18.35
C LYS A 123 1.43 12.29 -19.01
N GLU A 124 1.37 12.35 -20.33
CA GLU A 124 2.02 13.42 -21.09
C GLU A 124 1.54 14.79 -20.59
N GLY A 125 2.50 15.66 -20.24
CA GLY A 125 2.23 16.98 -19.66
C GLY A 125 2.14 17.02 -18.13
N ASP A 126 2.10 15.88 -17.45
CA ASP A 126 2.13 15.83 -15.99
C ASP A 126 3.53 16.16 -15.44
N ARG A 127 3.56 16.66 -14.21
CA ARG A 127 4.82 16.91 -13.50
C ARG A 127 5.53 15.58 -13.20
N VAL A 128 6.78 15.47 -13.64
CA VAL A 128 7.64 14.34 -13.25
C VAL A 128 8.00 14.47 -11.78
N TYR A 129 7.68 13.42 -11.03
CA TYR A 129 8.12 13.20 -9.66
C TYR A 129 9.22 12.15 -9.69
N GLU A 130 10.41 12.54 -9.27
CA GLU A 130 11.56 11.66 -9.19
C GLU A 130 12.50 12.17 -8.09
N PRO A 131 12.40 11.65 -6.85
CA PRO A 131 13.24 12.11 -5.74
C PRO A 131 14.71 11.78 -5.98
N SER A 132 15.59 12.61 -5.43
CA SER A 132 17.03 12.34 -5.42
C SER A 132 17.36 11.15 -4.51
N LEU A 133 18.55 10.57 -4.67
CA LEU A 133 19.02 9.48 -3.81
C LEU A 133 19.03 9.87 -2.32
N GLU A 134 19.38 11.12 -2.00
CA GLU A 134 19.35 11.61 -0.62
C GLU A 134 17.91 11.71 -0.08
N GLN A 135 16.96 12.20 -0.88
CA GLN A 135 15.55 12.22 -0.48
C GLN A 135 15.02 10.80 -0.26
N ILE A 136 15.42 9.84 -1.10
CA ILE A 136 15.06 8.43 -0.94
C ILE A 136 15.65 7.87 0.35
N ARG A 137 16.92 8.19 0.66
CA ARG A 137 17.56 7.81 1.92
C ARG A 137 16.79 8.36 3.12
N ASP A 138 16.41 9.63 3.10
CA ASP A 138 15.62 10.24 4.17
C ASP A 138 14.25 9.57 4.35
N MET A 139 13.56 9.22 3.26
CA MET A 139 12.29 8.50 3.32
C MET A 139 12.46 7.12 3.98
N LEU A 140 13.48 6.38 3.56
CA LEU A 140 13.81 5.06 4.10
C LEU A 140 14.20 5.14 5.57
N ARG A 141 15.06 6.10 5.93
CA ARG A 141 15.48 6.33 7.31
C ARG A 141 14.30 6.70 8.20
N SER A 142 13.40 7.57 7.74
CA SER A 142 12.25 8.00 8.53
C SER A 142 11.34 6.82 8.93
N MET A 143 11.15 5.82 8.07
CA MET A 143 10.37 4.62 8.40
C MET A 143 11.18 3.61 9.22
N ARG A 144 12.50 3.56 9.02
CA ARG A 144 13.40 2.68 9.79
C ARG A 144 13.54 3.14 11.24
N ASP A 145 13.55 4.44 11.47
CA ASP A 145 13.74 5.04 12.79
C ASP A 145 12.47 5.02 13.66
N GLU A 146 11.34 4.45 13.17
CA GLU A 146 10.12 4.30 13.98
C GLU A 146 10.40 3.51 15.29
N ASP A 147 10.03 4.07 16.44
CA ASP A 147 10.17 3.48 17.78
C ASP A 147 8.78 3.07 18.30
N PRO A 148 8.58 1.81 18.73
CA PRO A 148 9.61 0.80 19.03
C PRO A 148 9.93 -0.20 17.93
N VAL A 149 9.29 -0.10 16.77
CA VAL A 149 9.48 -1.04 15.67
C VAL A 149 9.67 -0.29 14.37
N GLY A 150 10.91 -0.29 13.89
CA GLY A 150 11.28 0.24 12.58
C GLY A 150 10.81 -0.67 11.45
N ALA A 151 10.44 -0.09 10.32
CA ALA A 151 10.12 -0.86 9.12
C ALA A 151 11.30 -1.77 8.74
N ASN A 152 11.03 -3.06 8.51
CA ASN A 152 12.03 -4.03 8.04
C ASN A 152 11.90 -4.31 6.54
N ALA A 153 10.78 -3.90 5.95
CA ALA A 153 10.41 -4.18 4.58
C ALA A 153 10.08 -2.90 3.82
N VAL A 154 10.60 -2.79 2.61
CA VAL A 154 10.30 -1.72 1.66
C VAL A 154 9.97 -2.29 0.29
N GLN A 155 8.91 -1.78 -0.31
CA GLN A 155 8.56 -1.97 -1.70
C GLN A 155 8.92 -0.70 -2.47
N ILE A 156 9.89 -0.83 -3.36
CA ILE A 156 10.27 0.18 -4.34
C ILE A 156 9.24 0.12 -5.46
N THR A 157 8.49 1.20 -5.62
CA THR A 157 7.36 1.33 -6.54
C THR A 157 7.43 2.65 -7.30
N GLY A 158 6.42 2.93 -8.11
CA GLY A 158 6.31 4.15 -8.88
C GLY A 158 5.31 4.02 -10.00
N GLY A 159 5.60 4.71 -11.11
CA GLY A 159 5.13 4.26 -12.41
C GLY A 159 5.78 2.93 -12.74
N GLU A 160 7.00 2.95 -13.27
CA GLU A 160 7.87 1.77 -13.37
C GLU A 160 9.23 2.07 -12.74
N PRO A 161 9.55 1.54 -11.54
CA PRO A 161 10.81 1.86 -10.87
C PRO A 161 12.05 1.43 -11.65
N THR A 162 11.98 0.35 -12.45
CA THR A 162 13.17 -0.22 -13.10
C THR A 162 13.68 0.58 -14.30
N ILE A 163 12.98 1.64 -14.71
CA ILE A 163 13.45 2.56 -15.77
C ILE A 163 14.42 3.63 -15.22
N ARG A 164 14.57 3.75 -13.90
CA ARG A 164 15.58 4.64 -13.30
C ARG A 164 16.98 4.07 -13.52
N ASP A 165 17.90 4.91 -13.97
CA ASP A 165 19.30 4.51 -14.20
C ASP A 165 20.05 4.20 -12.89
N ASP A 166 19.62 4.80 -11.77
CA ASP A 166 20.21 4.65 -10.44
C ASP A 166 19.49 3.62 -9.55
N ILE A 167 18.66 2.74 -10.14
CA ILE A 167 17.83 1.79 -9.38
C ILE A 167 18.64 0.81 -8.53
N VAL A 168 19.86 0.47 -8.96
CA VAL A 168 20.80 -0.37 -8.19
C VAL A 168 21.26 0.37 -6.93
N GLU A 169 21.51 1.68 -7.05
CA GLU A 169 21.95 2.52 -5.93
C GLU A 169 20.83 2.69 -4.90
N ILE A 170 19.57 2.80 -5.35
CA ILE A 170 18.40 2.82 -4.47
C ILE A 170 18.32 1.56 -3.61
N VAL A 171 18.57 0.38 -4.19
CA VAL A 171 18.61 -0.88 -3.43
C VAL A 171 19.73 -0.87 -2.39
N ARG A 172 20.93 -0.37 -2.75
CA ARG A 172 22.05 -0.24 -1.81
C ARG A 172 21.69 0.67 -0.64
N ILE A 173 21.09 1.82 -0.90
CA ILE A 173 20.61 2.73 0.14
C ILE A 173 19.63 2.02 1.08
N ALA A 174 18.66 1.27 0.55
CA ALA A 174 17.74 0.50 1.39
C ALA A 174 18.47 -0.52 2.27
N LYS A 175 19.48 -1.22 1.74
CA LYS A 175 20.29 -2.15 2.55
C LYS A 175 21.15 -1.45 3.59
N GLU A 176 21.75 -0.31 3.27
CA GLU A 176 22.54 0.50 4.20
C GLU A 176 21.70 1.06 5.35
N GLU A 177 20.46 1.50 5.08
CA GLU A 177 19.50 1.91 6.11
C GLU A 177 18.91 0.70 6.87
N GLY A 178 19.35 -0.53 6.59
CA GLY A 178 19.04 -1.71 7.40
C GLY A 178 17.72 -2.41 7.07
N TYR A 179 17.21 -2.26 5.84
CA TYR A 179 16.05 -3.04 5.39
C TYR A 179 16.46 -4.46 5.03
N ASP A 180 15.83 -5.45 5.65
CA ASP A 180 16.05 -6.87 5.34
C ASP A 180 15.30 -7.29 4.07
N HIS A 181 14.08 -6.76 3.90
CA HIS A 181 13.20 -7.09 2.81
C HIS A 181 13.09 -5.92 1.82
N VAL A 182 13.71 -6.06 0.66
CA VAL A 182 13.65 -5.06 -0.42
C VAL A 182 12.95 -5.70 -1.61
N GLN A 183 11.78 -5.15 -1.94
CA GLN A 183 10.88 -5.66 -2.96
C GLN A 183 10.71 -4.64 -4.09
N PHE A 184 10.52 -5.12 -5.32
CA PHE A 184 10.11 -4.29 -6.45
C PHE A 184 8.64 -4.48 -6.78
N ASN A 185 7.90 -3.40 -7.01
CA ASN A 185 6.62 -3.42 -7.72
C ASN A 185 6.86 -2.97 -9.17
N THR A 186 6.76 -3.90 -10.11
CA THR A 186 7.19 -3.69 -11.50
C THR A 186 6.29 -4.43 -12.48
N ASN A 187 6.19 -3.90 -13.70
CA ASN A 187 5.63 -4.59 -14.85
C ASN A 187 6.54 -5.70 -15.39
N GLY A 188 7.80 -5.78 -14.95
CA GLY A 188 8.72 -6.86 -15.31
C GLY A 188 9.32 -6.81 -16.72
N ILE A 189 8.95 -5.84 -17.57
CA ILE A 189 9.48 -5.70 -18.95
C ILE A 189 10.99 -5.50 -18.91
N THR A 190 11.47 -4.60 -18.06
CA THR A 190 12.92 -4.38 -17.90
C THR A 190 13.64 -5.63 -17.42
N PHE A 191 13.01 -6.45 -16.57
CA PHE A 191 13.58 -7.71 -16.08
C PHE A 191 13.62 -8.81 -17.14
N ALA A 192 12.66 -8.82 -18.08
CA ALA A 192 12.71 -9.65 -19.27
C ALA A 192 13.90 -9.26 -20.17
N MET A 193 14.11 -7.95 -20.37
CA MET A 193 15.10 -7.43 -21.32
C MET A 193 16.53 -7.35 -20.77
N LYS A 194 16.70 -7.21 -19.45
CA LYS A 194 17.99 -6.97 -18.79
C LYS A 194 18.28 -8.02 -17.69
N PRO A 195 18.59 -9.29 -18.03
CA PRO A 195 18.84 -10.34 -17.04
C PRO A 195 20.00 -10.04 -16.08
N GLU A 196 21.06 -9.36 -16.53
CA GLU A 196 22.19 -8.97 -15.69
C GLU A 196 21.81 -7.92 -14.63
N LEU A 197 20.81 -7.07 -14.92
CA LEU A 197 20.26 -6.16 -13.92
C LEU A 197 19.58 -6.94 -12.80
N VAL A 198 18.79 -7.97 -13.12
CA VAL A 198 18.12 -8.82 -12.11
C VAL A 198 19.13 -9.48 -11.18
N LYS A 199 20.22 -10.03 -11.74
CA LYS A 199 21.32 -10.61 -10.96
C LYS A 199 21.99 -9.57 -10.07
N THR A 200 22.23 -8.37 -10.60
CA THR A 200 22.83 -7.27 -9.86
C THR A 200 21.94 -6.84 -8.70
N LEU A 201 20.65 -6.59 -8.93
CA LEU A 201 19.68 -6.22 -7.89
C LEU A 201 19.58 -7.30 -6.81
N LYS A 202 19.59 -8.58 -7.19
CA LYS A 202 19.62 -9.69 -6.22
C LYS A 202 20.87 -9.65 -5.35
N ARG A 203 22.04 -9.44 -5.96
CA ARG A 203 23.33 -9.37 -5.26
C ARG A 203 23.38 -8.18 -4.31
N GLU A 204 22.86 -7.02 -4.72
CA GLU A 204 22.80 -5.82 -3.88
C GLU A 204 21.73 -5.93 -2.76
N GLY A 205 20.89 -6.97 -2.76
CA GLY A 205 20.04 -7.31 -1.62
C GLY A 205 18.53 -7.24 -1.84
N ALA A 206 18.06 -6.91 -3.05
CA ALA A 206 16.65 -7.09 -3.40
C ALA A 206 16.30 -8.59 -3.41
N ASN A 207 15.11 -8.94 -2.94
CA ASN A 207 14.78 -10.36 -2.72
C ASN A 207 13.41 -10.83 -3.21
N VAL A 208 12.47 -9.91 -3.44
CA VAL A 208 11.15 -10.24 -3.99
C VAL A 208 10.77 -9.29 -5.11
N VAL A 209 10.09 -9.83 -6.13
CA VAL A 209 9.43 -9.06 -7.19
C VAL A 209 7.93 -9.24 -7.05
N TYR A 210 7.22 -8.14 -6.83
CA TYR A 210 5.78 -8.00 -6.97
C TYR A 210 5.51 -7.64 -8.43
N MET A 211 5.32 -8.66 -9.28
CA MET A 211 5.17 -8.43 -10.72
C MET A 211 3.69 -8.29 -11.08
N SER A 212 3.35 -7.19 -11.76
CA SER A 212 2.03 -7.02 -12.33
C SER A 212 1.80 -8.06 -13.44
N PHE A 213 0.75 -8.87 -13.28
CA PHE A 213 0.45 -10.01 -14.16
C PHE A 213 -1.05 -10.24 -14.15
N ASP A 214 -1.77 -9.75 -15.17
CA ASP A 214 -3.25 -9.74 -15.15
C ASP A 214 -3.89 -10.99 -15.75
N GLY A 215 -3.12 -11.94 -16.25
CA GLY A 215 -3.67 -13.14 -16.86
C GLY A 215 -2.71 -13.88 -17.76
N VAL A 216 -3.18 -15.03 -18.24
CA VAL A 216 -2.38 -16.03 -18.96
C VAL A 216 -2.58 -16.00 -20.48
N ASP A 217 -3.22 -14.95 -21.01
CA ASP A 217 -3.39 -14.75 -22.45
C ASP A 217 -3.22 -13.26 -22.83
N PRO A 218 -3.04 -12.94 -24.13
CA PRO A 218 -2.83 -11.56 -24.57
C PRO A 218 -4.00 -10.62 -24.31
N LYS A 219 -5.24 -11.12 -24.24
CA LYS A 219 -6.43 -10.30 -23.99
C LYS A 219 -6.52 -9.90 -22.52
N ALA A 220 -6.22 -10.85 -21.62
CA ALA A 220 -6.24 -10.62 -20.18
C ALA A 220 -5.02 -9.81 -19.71
N ASN A 221 -3.85 -9.98 -20.34
CA ASN A 221 -2.62 -9.32 -19.93
C ASN A 221 -1.88 -8.61 -21.09
N PRO A 222 -2.53 -7.66 -21.79
CA PRO A 222 -2.00 -7.06 -23.02
C PRO A 222 -0.69 -6.28 -22.81
N LYS A 223 -0.39 -5.87 -21.57
CA LYS A 223 0.70 -4.97 -21.24
C LYS A 223 2.09 -5.62 -21.22
N ASN A 224 2.19 -6.90 -20.89
CA ASN A 224 3.48 -7.60 -20.72
C ASN A 224 3.37 -9.13 -20.96
N TYR A 225 2.34 -9.60 -21.68
CA TYR A 225 2.11 -11.03 -21.90
C TYR A 225 3.33 -11.75 -22.48
N TRP A 226 4.03 -11.11 -23.43
CA TRP A 226 5.17 -11.72 -24.12
C TRP A 226 6.45 -11.67 -23.28
N GLU A 227 6.59 -10.64 -22.44
CA GLU A 227 7.75 -10.38 -21.60
C GLU A 227 7.68 -11.17 -20.29
N ALA A 228 6.48 -11.37 -19.73
CA ALA A 228 6.29 -12.01 -18.44
C ALA A 228 6.97 -13.40 -18.32
N PRO A 229 6.89 -14.32 -19.32
CA PRO A 229 7.62 -15.58 -19.26
C PRO A 229 9.14 -15.41 -19.13
N LEU A 230 9.72 -14.44 -19.86
CA LEU A 230 11.16 -14.15 -19.81
C LEU A 230 11.55 -13.52 -18.47
N ALA A 231 10.75 -12.58 -17.96
CA ALA A 231 10.97 -11.98 -16.64
C ALA A 231 10.96 -13.06 -15.54
N ILE A 232 10.00 -13.98 -15.56
CA ILE A 232 9.91 -15.11 -14.63
C ILE A 232 11.16 -15.99 -14.73
N GLN A 233 11.59 -16.33 -15.94
CA GLN A 233 12.79 -17.15 -16.16
C GLN A 233 14.05 -16.46 -15.64
N ASN A 234 14.24 -15.18 -15.94
CA ASN A 234 15.38 -14.39 -15.49
C ASN A 234 15.43 -14.25 -13.97
N CYS A 235 14.28 -13.96 -13.32
CA CYS A 235 14.17 -13.92 -11.87
C CYS A 235 14.47 -15.29 -11.24
N ARG A 236 13.94 -16.37 -11.81
CA ARG A 236 14.24 -17.74 -11.36
C ARG A 236 15.74 -18.06 -11.45
N ALA A 237 16.37 -17.75 -12.58
CA ALA A 237 17.80 -17.97 -12.79
C ALA A 237 18.67 -17.17 -11.79
N ALA A 238 18.25 -15.96 -11.44
CA ALA A 238 18.90 -15.12 -10.43
C ALA A 238 18.57 -15.53 -8.99
N LYS A 239 17.67 -16.49 -8.74
CA LYS A 239 17.11 -16.81 -7.40
C LYS A 239 16.43 -15.59 -6.74
N MET A 240 15.83 -14.74 -7.57
CA MET A 240 14.95 -13.65 -7.15
C MET A 240 13.53 -14.22 -7.02
N ASN A 241 12.95 -14.15 -5.82
CA ASN A 241 11.58 -14.62 -5.62
C ASN A 241 10.60 -13.69 -6.31
N MET A 242 9.44 -14.21 -6.72
CA MET A 242 8.43 -13.45 -7.44
C MET A 242 7.04 -13.83 -6.97
N VAL A 243 6.18 -12.82 -6.84
CA VAL A 243 4.74 -12.93 -6.63
C VAL A 243 4.07 -12.32 -7.86
N LEU A 244 3.19 -13.08 -8.50
CA LEU A 244 2.38 -12.60 -9.62
C LEU A 244 1.10 -11.96 -9.09
N VAL A 245 0.78 -10.77 -9.59
CA VAL A 245 -0.27 -9.94 -9.01
C VAL A 245 -1.24 -9.51 -10.10
N PRO A 246 -2.42 -10.14 -10.16
CA PRO A 246 -3.47 -9.76 -11.08
C PRO A 246 -4.32 -8.63 -10.50
N THR A 247 -4.60 -7.62 -11.32
CA THR A 247 -5.77 -6.77 -11.11
C THR A 247 -6.97 -7.46 -11.72
N VAL A 248 -7.93 -7.88 -10.90
CA VAL A 248 -9.15 -8.54 -11.39
C VAL A 248 -10.10 -7.49 -11.96
N ILE A 249 -10.38 -7.59 -13.24
CA ILE A 249 -11.21 -6.69 -14.01
C ILE A 249 -12.37 -7.50 -14.59
N ARG A 250 -13.58 -7.16 -14.14
CA ARG A 250 -14.83 -7.78 -14.61
C ARG A 250 -14.88 -7.77 -16.13
N SER A 251 -15.29 -8.88 -16.74
CA SER A 251 -15.36 -9.13 -18.19
C SER A 251 -14.04 -9.21 -18.97
N ILE A 252 -12.90 -8.93 -18.32
CA ILE A 252 -11.58 -8.98 -18.96
C ILE A 252 -10.83 -10.25 -18.54
N ASN A 253 -10.64 -10.48 -17.24
CA ASN A 253 -9.86 -11.60 -16.70
C ASN A 253 -10.50 -12.28 -15.47
N ASP A 254 -11.71 -11.89 -15.07
CA ASP A 254 -12.47 -12.50 -13.97
C ASP A 254 -12.76 -14.00 -14.19
N HIS A 255 -12.83 -14.43 -15.45
CA HIS A 255 -12.95 -15.83 -15.84
C HIS A 255 -11.68 -16.67 -15.60
N GLN A 256 -10.57 -16.05 -15.16
CA GLN A 256 -9.28 -16.72 -14.92
C GLN A 256 -8.97 -16.94 -13.43
N LEU A 257 -9.92 -16.63 -12.55
CA LEU A 257 -9.82 -16.84 -11.10
C LEU A 257 -9.94 -18.31 -10.69
#